data_AF-A0A1I6TUE3-F1
#
_entry.id   AF-A0A1I6TUE3-F1
#
_cell.length_a   1.000
_cell.length_b   1.000
_cell.length_c   1.000
_cell.angle_alpha   90.00
_cell.angle_beta   90.00
_cell.angle_gamma   90.00
#
_symmetry.space_group_name_H-M   'P 1'
#
loop_
_entity.id
_entity.type
_entity.pdbx_description
1 polymer ?
#
loop_
_entity_poly.entity_id
_entity_poly.type
_entity_poly.pdbx_seq_one_letter_code
_entity_poly.pdbx_strand_id
1 'polypeptide(L)'
;MLNEGTYETEIIETGERLPFVLKVIVGAEEKGEHIVLNKLCVSPVTISSCVYKVQELKPLRLHIQSRYPIKITFIWNKVYEGQKQHMEWKYELHEKQRTVLLYEHGKTDYLYPWRCGVYHFEVQVGEEVFYGAFQIVPKNFFDDQLELIQQYVKSVLGEIILDRGYYKKTFVTFADIEDYSYMRMLRMLPQKMKKVKQLYYEMQQKKFFEQEHIWEIKERKPTRKSAIIHEKKPYAKWYNRRFTEQEHCKENGYVKYKTKLFYNKLLEIDLFLREIIQKLERAQQTRREEKKAVYTILQMIERNGSVTERDKQKYGNIHLLKDTDLRKIAMKIQEYKVLYTILQSTLTYFSHLLYTPFWRGVQEEVTLTTHSLPPLYHQLLRQLEFLPQHNELEPSFLFVYKPTFLIYEYYAYFTIVEILQEIGFNDAPSIAEQIQSYFYLDGLQDGTTIVLENEELQLHVAFNDLIEIHPLIALSKQSHFYNGEDTKKPDIRIDCYKRGETAYIYQSSIIIEVKYSPMYNIFQPVGNTKATEQMYKYWSIKYVEEQNGKRLFHRRAIYEVICVYPGSNMHAKKIEAGCGIFLQLYPYKTKKGEERLAGKKELVNIFQGWLAGIRK
;
A
#
# COMPACT_ATOMS: atom_id res chain seq x y z
N MET A 1 -42.40 1.62 6.05
CA MET A 1 -43.27 0.62 5.41
C MET A 1 -42.41 -0.60 5.14
N LEU A 2 -42.81 -1.74 5.71
CA LEU A 2 -42.14 -3.03 5.60
C LEU A 2 -42.31 -3.55 4.17
N ASN A 3 -41.21 -3.84 3.45
CA ASN A 3 -41.29 -4.74 2.31
C ASN A 3 -41.42 -6.17 2.85
N GLU A 4 -42.66 -6.60 3.04
CA GLU A 4 -43.05 -7.99 2.85
C GLU A 4 -42.66 -8.40 1.42
N GLY A 5 -42.07 -9.58 1.20
CA GLY A 5 -42.04 -10.08 -0.18
C GLY A 5 -41.21 -11.31 -0.51
N THR A 6 -39.96 -11.45 -0.09
CA THR A 6 -39.13 -12.56 -0.61
C THR A 6 -38.26 -13.18 0.46
N TYR A 7 -38.59 -14.42 0.83
CA TYR A 7 -37.75 -15.33 1.62
C TYR A 7 -36.76 -16.09 0.73
N GLU A 8 -36.47 -15.53 -0.44
CA GLU A 8 -35.81 -16.23 -1.53
C GLU A 8 -34.61 -15.43 -2.01
N THR A 9 -33.55 -16.15 -2.36
CA THR A 9 -32.34 -15.59 -2.98
C THR A 9 -32.22 -16.15 -4.39
N GLU A 10 -32.15 -15.27 -5.38
CA GLU A 10 -32.01 -15.63 -6.79
C GLU A 10 -30.55 -15.98 -7.13
N ILE A 11 -30.34 -17.06 -7.87
CA ILE A 11 -29.06 -17.42 -8.47
C ILE A 11 -29.00 -16.85 -9.89
N ILE A 12 -28.11 -15.90 -10.14
CA ILE A 12 -28.10 -15.11 -11.37
C ILE A 12 -27.97 -15.97 -12.64
N GLU A 13 -27.14 -17.02 -12.62
CA GLU A 13 -26.90 -17.84 -13.81
C GLU A 13 -28.04 -18.78 -14.15
N THR A 14 -28.66 -19.38 -13.14
CA THR A 14 -29.67 -20.43 -13.31
C THR A 14 -31.11 -19.90 -13.19
N GLY A 15 -31.29 -18.71 -12.61
CA GLY A 15 -32.60 -18.18 -12.22
C GLY A 15 -33.24 -18.94 -11.05
N GLU A 16 -32.53 -19.89 -10.46
CA GLU A 16 -33.01 -20.69 -9.33
C GLU A 16 -33.19 -19.82 -8.08
N ARG A 17 -34.15 -20.19 -7.22
CA ARG A 17 -34.44 -19.46 -5.98
C ARG A 17 -34.18 -20.33 -4.76
N LEU A 18 -33.17 -19.96 -3.98
CA LEU A 18 -32.89 -20.59 -2.70
C LEU A 18 -33.96 -20.23 -1.67
N PRO A 19 -34.37 -21.15 -0.78
CA PRO A 19 -35.50 -20.96 0.16
C PRO A 19 -35.17 -20.13 1.41
N PHE A 20 -34.16 -19.27 1.32
CA PHE A 20 -33.76 -18.34 2.36
C PHE A 20 -33.28 -17.03 1.75
N VAL A 21 -33.24 -15.98 2.57
CA VAL A 21 -32.57 -14.73 2.25
C VAL A 21 -31.68 -14.29 3.42
N LEU A 22 -30.47 -13.86 3.08
CA LEU A 22 -29.56 -13.25 4.04
C LEU A 22 -29.80 -11.74 4.11
N LYS A 23 -29.72 -11.18 5.31
CA LYS A 23 -29.82 -9.75 5.57
C LYS A 23 -28.60 -9.28 6.34
N VAL A 24 -27.93 -8.26 5.85
CA VAL A 24 -26.87 -7.57 6.58
C VAL A 24 -27.47 -6.35 7.26
N ILE A 25 -27.29 -6.25 8.56
CA ILE A 25 -27.70 -5.10 9.37
C ILE A 25 -26.47 -4.25 9.62
N VAL A 26 -26.47 -3.02 9.09
CA VAL A 26 -25.36 -2.06 9.17
C VAL A 26 -25.70 -0.96 10.18
N GLY A 27 -25.00 -0.93 11.32
CA GLY A 27 -25.21 0.06 12.38
C GLY A 27 -25.75 -0.53 13.69
N ALA A 28 -26.35 0.33 14.52
CA ALA A 28 -26.95 -0.06 15.80
C ALA A 28 -28.25 -0.85 15.58
N GLU A 29 -28.50 -1.87 16.41
CA GLU A 29 -29.51 -2.93 16.16
C GLU A 29 -30.88 -2.45 15.69
N GLU A 30 -31.51 -1.50 16.38
CA GLU A 30 -32.88 -1.05 16.08
C GLU A 30 -32.98 0.01 14.97
N LYS A 31 -31.88 0.69 14.64
CA LYS A 31 -31.83 1.80 13.66
C LYS A 31 -30.88 1.51 12.49
N GLY A 32 -30.44 0.26 12.37
CA GLY A 32 -29.49 -0.17 11.36
C GLY A 32 -30.12 -0.18 9.97
N GLU A 33 -29.29 0.06 8.96
CA GLU A 33 -29.68 -0.12 7.57
C GLU A 33 -29.72 -1.62 7.25
N HIS A 34 -30.81 -2.08 6.64
CA HIS A 34 -30.99 -3.49 6.27
C HIS A 34 -30.70 -3.69 4.79
N ILE A 35 -29.61 -4.38 4.49
CA ILE A 35 -29.24 -4.76 3.12
C ILE A 35 -29.66 -6.21 2.90
N VAL A 36 -30.55 -6.42 1.93
CA VAL A 36 -31.03 -7.76 1.57
C VAL A 36 -30.11 -8.36 0.52
N LEU A 37 -29.52 -9.52 0.80
CA LEU A 37 -28.67 -10.27 -0.12
C LEU A 37 -29.55 -11.19 -0.98
N ASN A 38 -30.31 -10.60 -1.90
CA ASN A 38 -31.32 -11.31 -2.69
C ASN A 38 -30.79 -11.95 -3.99
N LYS A 39 -29.50 -11.79 -4.29
CA LYS A 39 -28.81 -12.31 -5.46
C LYS A 39 -27.47 -12.96 -5.10
N LEU A 40 -27.25 -14.17 -5.57
CA LEU A 40 -25.97 -14.88 -5.49
C LEU A 40 -25.62 -15.46 -6.85
N CYS A 41 -24.39 -15.91 -7.00
CA CYS A 41 -23.95 -16.56 -8.24
C CYS A 41 -23.19 -17.86 -7.97
N VAL A 42 -23.19 -18.76 -8.95
CA VAL A 42 -22.42 -20.03 -8.90
C VAL A 42 -21.03 -19.83 -9.49
N SER A 43 -20.91 -18.94 -10.48
CA SER A 43 -19.65 -18.66 -11.16
C SER A 43 -18.99 -17.38 -10.63
N PRO A 44 -17.67 -17.40 -10.40
CA PRO A 44 -16.89 -16.20 -10.11
C PRO A 44 -16.90 -15.12 -11.21
N VAL A 45 -17.37 -15.44 -12.41
CA VAL A 45 -17.39 -14.49 -13.55
C VAL A 45 -18.53 -13.49 -13.44
N THR A 46 -19.65 -13.89 -12.83
CA THR A 46 -20.90 -13.11 -12.76
C THR A 46 -21.06 -12.36 -11.43
N ILE A 47 -20.13 -12.55 -10.50
CA ILE A 47 -20.16 -11.99 -9.14
C ILE A 47 -20.22 -10.45 -9.10
N SER A 48 -19.80 -9.77 -10.17
CA SER A 48 -19.97 -8.31 -10.33
C SER A 48 -21.44 -7.86 -10.29
N SER A 49 -22.37 -8.77 -10.61
CA SER A 49 -23.82 -8.54 -10.52
C SER A 49 -24.39 -8.85 -9.13
N CYS A 50 -23.58 -9.37 -8.21
CA CYS A 50 -23.92 -9.75 -6.83
C CYS A 50 -23.16 -8.90 -5.79
N VAL A 51 -22.96 -7.60 -6.09
CA VAL A 51 -22.20 -6.68 -5.23
C VAL A 51 -23.14 -5.82 -4.37
N TYR A 52 -22.89 -5.81 -3.06
CA TYR A 52 -23.69 -5.08 -2.09
C TYR A 52 -22.85 -4.02 -1.37
N LYS A 53 -23.33 -2.78 -1.31
CA LYS A 53 -22.59 -1.68 -0.69
C LYS A 53 -22.74 -1.69 0.83
N VAL A 54 -21.63 -1.62 1.55
CA VAL A 54 -21.62 -1.57 3.02
C VAL A 54 -20.69 -0.44 3.49
N GLN A 55 -21.18 0.42 4.38
CA GLN A 55 -20.36 1.52 4.90
C GLN A 55 -19.31 1.04 5.90
N GLU A 56 -18.08 1.55 5.77
CA GLU A 56 -17.01 1.31 6.74
C GLU A 56 -17.33 1.92 8.12
N LEU A 57 -16.59 1.46 9.14
CA LEU A 57 -16.66 1.92 10.54
C LEU A 57 -18.06 1.81 11.20
N LYS A 58 -18.91 0.90 10.72
CA LYS A 58 -20.21 0.56 11.33
C LYS A 58 -20.25 -0.91 11.76
N PRO A 59 -20.91 -1.22 12.89
CA PRO A 59 -21.17 -2.60 13.29
C PRO A 59 -21.94 -3.36 12.22
N LEU A 60 -21.58 -4.61 11.96
CA LEU A 60 -22.26 -5.49 11.00
C LEU A 60 -22.78 -6.75 11.68
N ARG A 61 -24.05 -7.07 11.43
CA ARG A 61 -24.66 -8.34 11.81
C ARG A 61 -25.24 -9.01 10.57
N LEU A 62 -25.11 -10.33 10.50
CA LEU A 62 -25.75 -11.15 9.48
C LEU A 62 -26.97 -11.83 10.09
N HIS A 63 -28.10 -11.74 9.40
CA HIS A 63 -29.35 -12.35 9.79
C HIS A 63 -29.86 -13.26 8.68
N ILE A 64 -30.25 -14.49 9.01
CA ILE A 64 -30.94 -15.38 8.08
C ILE A 64 -32.45 -15.30 8.28
N GLN A 65 -33.16 -15.14 7.17
CA GLN A 65 -34.61 -15.26 7.12
C GLN A 65 -34.98 -16.41 6.17
N SER A 66 -35.57 -17.47 6.72
CA SER A 66 -36.04 -18.65 5.97
C SER A 66 -37.45 -19.03 6.41
N ARG A 67 -38.20 -19.72 5.52
CA ARG A 67 -39.50 -20.32 5.85
C ARG A 67 -39.37 -21.69 6.52
N TYR A 68 -38.29 -22.39 6.23
CA TYR A 68 -38.02 -23.75 6.69
C TYR A 68 -36.70 -23.81 7.48
N PRO A 69 -36.50 -24.85 8.31
CA PRO A 69 -35.23 -25.12 8.95
C PRO A 69 -34.14 -25.30 7.89
N ILE A 70 -33.17 -24.39 7.86
CA ILE A 70 -32.01 -24.48 6.97
C ILE A 70 -30.76 -24.15 7.75
N LYS A 71 -29.68 -24.88 7.44
CA LYS A 71 -28.34 -24.59 7.94
C LYS A 71 -27.52 -24.03 6.79
N ILE A 72 -26.97 -22.84 6.99
CA ILE A 72 -26.05 -22.23 6.04
C ILE A 72 -24.74 -21.90 6.74
N THR A 73 -23.65 -21.97 5.99
CA THR A 73 -22.34 -21.52 6.45
C THR A 73 -21.94 -20.31 5.62
N PHE A 74 -21.83 -19.15 6.27
CA PHE A 74 -21.37 -17.92 5.66
C PHE A 74 -19.86 -17.78 5.91
N ILE A 75 -19.07 -17.75 4.84
CA ILE A 75 -17.62 -17.61 4.92
C ILE A 75 -17.26 -16.19 4.50
N TRP A 76 -16.62 -15.47 5.42
CA TRP A 76 -16.31 -14.05 5.26
C TRP A 76 -14.96 -13.68 5.86
N ASN A 77 -14.52 -12.46 5.53
CA ASN A 77 -13.32 -11.81 6.04
C ASN A 77 -12.04 -12.50 5.56
N LYS A 78 -11.75 -12.46 4.26
CA LYS A 78 -10.52 -13.03 3.71
C LYS A 78 -9.36 -12.03 3.70
N VAL A 79 -9.23 -11.21 4.75
CA VAL A 79 -8.12 -10.25 4.92
C VAL A 79 -7.11 -10.80 5.92
N TYR A 80 -5.85 -10.78 5.55
CA TYR A 80 -4.77 -11.44 6.28
C TYR A 80 -3.61 -10.48 6.49
N GLU A 81 -2.85 -10.70 7.57
CA GLU A 81 -1.64 -9.95 7.94
C GLU A 81 -0.40 -10.85 7.77
N GLY A 82 0.53 -10.49 6.89
CA GLY A 82 1.79 -11.22 6.69
C GLY A 82 1.65 -12.73 6.40
N GLN A 83 2.55 -13.59 6.87
CA GLN A 83 2.46 -15.06 6.67
C GLN A 83 1.71 -15.81 7.79
N LYS A 84 0.92 -15.12 8.63
CA LYS A 84 0.17 -15.80 9.71
C LYS A 84 -0.89 -16.75 9.13
N GLN A 85 -1.22 -17.81 9.89
CA GLN A 85 -2.15 -18.88 9.51
C GLN A 85 -3.42 -18.33 8.83
N HIS A 86 -3.69 -18.86 7.63
CA HIS A 86 -4.86 -18.52 6.83
C HIS A 86 -6.13 -19.15 7.44
N MET A 87 -6.67 -18.58 8.51
CA MET A 87 -8.01 -18.95 8.98
C MET A 87 -9.04 -18.10 8.26
N GLU A 88 -9.92 -18.75 7.51
CA GLU A 88 -11.13 -18.15 6.98
C GLU A 88 -12.23 -18.21 8.05
N TRP A 89 -12.92 -17.10 8.30
CA TRP A 89 -13.97 -17.07 9.31
C TRP A 89 -15.27 -17.62 8.74
N LYS A 90 -15.80 -18.64 9.43
CA LYS A 90 -17.04 -19.32 9.08
C LYS A 90 -18.08 -19.04 10.14
N TYR A 91 -19.24 -18.55 9.72
CA TYR A 91 -20.38 -18.26 10.56
C TYR A 91 -21.52 -19.19 10.19
N GLU A 92 -21.91 -20.06 11.11
CA GLU A 92 -23.06 -20.94 10.90
C GLU A 92 -24.35 -20.22 11.30
N LEU A 93 -25.34 -20.17 10.40
CA LEU A 93 -26.68 -19.67 10.71
C LEU A 93 -27.70 -20.80 10.56
N HIS A 94 -28.60 -20.87 11.53
CA HIS A 94 -29.67 -21.87 11.62
C HIS A 94 -30.78 -21.36 12.54
N GLU A 95 -31.84 -22.15 12.76
CA GLU A 95 -33.04 -21.67 13.46
C GLU A 95 -32.82 -21.16 14.88
N LYS A 96 -31.87 -21.76 15.62
CA LYS A 96 -31.50 -21.34 16.99
C LYS A 96 -30.53 -20.15 17.01
N GLN A 97 -29.82 -19.92 15.91
CA GLN A 97 -28.85 -18.85 15.76
C GLN A 97 -29.09 -18.12 14.43
N ARG A 98 -30.17 -17.33 14.41
CA ARG A 98 -30.59 -16.60 13.21
C ARG A 98 -29.78 -15.36 12.93
N THR A 99 -29.10 -14.82 13.94
CA THR A 99 -28.31 -13.60 13.82
C THR A 99 -26.91 -13.85 14.37
N VAL A 100 -25.90 -13.38 13.64
CA VAL A 100 -24.49 -13.49 14.02
C VAL A 100 -23.81 -12.15 13.87
N LEU A 101 -22.97 -11.79 14.83
CA LEU A 101 -22.15 -10.59 14.76
C LEU A 101 -20.97 -10.84 13.80
N LEU A 102 -20.94 -10.12 12.67
CA LEU A 102 -19.80 -10.15 11.77
C LEU A 102 -18.70 -9.21 12.27
N TYR A 103 -19.08 -8.04 12.78
CA TYR A 103 -18.13 -7.04 13.25
C TYR A 103 -18.74 -6.03 14.24
N GLU A 104 -18.00 -5.71 15.31
CA GLU A 104 -18.24 -4.53 16.14
C GLU A 104 -16.93 -4.05 16.81
N HIS A 105 -16.68 -2.75 16.76
CA HIS A 105 -15.47 -2.15 17.32
C HIS A 105 -15.33 -2.43 18.81
N GLY A 106 -14.18 -2.98 19.22
CA GLY A 106 -13.87 -3.31 20.61
C GLY A 106 -14.53 -4.60 21.14
N LYS A 107 -15.42 -5.26 20.37
CA LYS A 107 -16.00 -6.56 20.73
C LYS A 107 -15.49 -7.71 19.88
N THR A 108 -15.06 -7.44 18.66
CA THR A 108 -14.50 -8.45 17.76
C THR A 108 -13.00 -8.22 17.55
N ASP A 109 -12.19 -9.27 17.69
CA ASP A 109 -10.71 -9.25 17.58
C ASP A 109 -10.18 -9.07 16.13
N TYR A 110 -11.03 -8.62 15.20
CA TYR A 110 -10.70 -8.65 13.77
C TYR A 110 -9.96 -7.40 13.30
N LEU A 111 -9.17 -7.58 12.21
CA LEU A 111 -8.43 -6.58 11.43
C LEU A 111 -9.33 -5.57 10.69
N TYR A 112 -10.22 -4.92 11.45
CA TYR A 112 -11.19 -3.94 10.97
C TYR A 112 -10.81 -2.52 11.43
N PRO A 113 -11.09 -1.45 10.65
CA PRO A 113 -11.93 -1.36 9.45
C PRO A 113 -11.47 -2.16 8.25
N TRP A 114 -12.41 -2.87 7.63
CA TRP A 114 -12.24 -3.24 6.22
C TRP A 114 -12.01 -1.96 5.44
N ARG A 115 -10.90 -1.91 4.71
CA ARG A 115 -10.57 -0.75 3.89
C ARG A 115 -11.54 -0.70 2.71
N CYS A 116 -11.86 0.49 2.21
CA CYS A 116 -12.71 0.63 1.04
C CYS A 116 -12.22 -0.26 -0.12
N GLY A 117 -13.15 -0.91 -0.81
CA GLY A 117 -12.85 -1.89 -1.87
C GLY A 117 -13.82 -3.07 -1.87
N VAL A 118 -13.67 -3.96 -2.86
CA VAL A 118 -14.57 -5.11 -3.04
C VAL A 118 -13.98 -6.38 -2.42
N TYR A 119 -14.79 -7.10 -1.65
CA TYR A 119 -14.44 -8.35 -0.98
C TYR A 119 -15.54 -9.39 -1.22
N HIS A 120 -15.19 -10.55 -1.74
CA HIS A 120 -16.17 -11.63 -1.94
C HIS A 120 -16.46 -12.39 -0.63
N PHE A 121 -17.68 -12.91 -0.53
CA PHE A 121 -18.14 -13.87 0.47
C PHE A 121 -18.58 -15.16 -0.21
N GLU A 122 -18.65 -16.23 0.58
CA GLU A 122 -19.21 -17.52 0.15
C GLU A 122 -20.37 -17.90 1.07
N VAL A 123 -21.42 -18.45 0.48
CA VAL A 123 -22.58 -19.02 1.17
C VAL A 123 -22.61 -20.50 0.82
N GLN A 124 -22.33 -21.35 1.79
CA GLN A 124 -22.38 -22.80 1.61
C GLN A 124 -23.69 -23.35 2.14
N VAL A 125 -24.37 -24.15 1.30
CA VAL A 125 -25.62 -24.85 1.61
C VAL A 125 -25.44 -26.31 1.24
N GLY A 126 -25.23 -27.18 2.23
CA GLY A 126 -24.83 -28.56 1.96
C GLY A 126 -23.48 -28.63 1.24
N GLU A 127 -23.47 -29.21 0.04
CA GLU A 127 -22.28 -29.32 -0.82
C GLU A 127 -22.14 -28.16 -1.81
N GLU A 128 -23.18 -27.34 -1.97
CA GLU A 128 -23.18 -26.23 -2.93
C GLU A 128 -22.59 -24.97 -2.32
N VAL A 129 -21.84 -24.22 -3.14
CA VAL A 129 -21.20 -22.96 -2.77
C VAL A 129 -21.69 -21.87 -3.71
N PHE A 130 -22.22 -20.81 -3.12
CA PHE A 130 -22.67 -19.62 -3.82
C PHE A 130 -21.82 -18.43 -3.43
N TYR A 131 -21.66 -17.49 -4.36
CA TYR A 131 -20.78 -16.34 -4.22
C TYR A 131 -21.56 -15.02 -4.25
N GLY A 132 -21.02 -14.03 -3.54
CA GLY A 132 -21.42 -12.63 -3.61
C GLY A 132 -20.29 -11.74 -3.13
N ALA A 133 -20.46 -10.42 -3.14
CA ALA A 133 -19.42 -9.50 -2.68
C ALA A 133 -19.96 -8.30 -1.91
N PHE A 134 -19.21 -7.82 -0.91
CA PHE A 134 -19.41 -6.49 -0.34
C PHE A 134 -18.44 -5.49 -0.95
N GLN A 135 -18.98 -4.37 -1.44
CA GLN A 135 -18.23 -3.17 -1.72
C GLN A 135 -18.22 -2.31 -0.46
N ILE A 136 -17.07 -2.22 0.20
CA ILE A 136 -16.90 -1.35 1.35
C ILE A 136 -16.74 0.09 0.85
N VAL A 137 -17.64 0.98 1.28
CA VAL A 137 -17.71 2.38 0.86
C VAL A 137 -17.37 3.33 2.02
N PRO A 138 -16.82 4.53 1.74
CA PRO A 138 -16.44 5.48 2.77
C PRO A 138 -17.64 5.95 3.58
N LYS A 139 -17.41 6.21 4.87
CA LYS A 139 -18.44 6.71 5.78
C LYS A 139 -18.69 8.22 5.62
N ASN A 140 -17.64 9.01 5.38
CA ASN A 140 -17.70 10.48 5.42
C ASN A 140 -17.36 11.15 4.07
N PHE A 141 -17.18 10.38 3.00
CA PHE A 141 -17.03 10.89 1.64
C PHE A 141 -18.15 10.36 0.75
N PHE A 142 -18.43 11.07 -0.33
CA PHE A 142 -19.11 10.49 -1.49
C PHE A 142 -18.12 9.64 -2.30
N ASP A 143 -18.63 8.62 -3.01
CA ASP A 143 -17.80 7.64 -3.75
C ASP A 143 -16.85 8.34 -4.75
N ASP A 144 -17.31 9.37 -5.45
CA ASP A 144 -16.53 10.18 -6.39
C ASP A 144 -15.42 10.99 -5.71
N GLN A 145 -15.65 11.48 -4.49
CA GLN A 145 -14.64 12.20 -3.72
C GLN A 145 -13.50 11.30 -3.29
N LEU A 146 -13.81 10.08 -2.83
CA LEU A 146 -12.78 9.12 -2.46
C LEU A 146 -11.95 8.75 -3.70
N GLU A 147 -12.58 8.50 -4.84
CA GLU A 147 -11.87 8.19 -6.08
C GLU A 147 -10.90 9.31 -6.47
N LEU A 148 -11.33 10.58 -6.41
CA LEU A 148 -10.47 11.74 -6.68
C LEU A 148 -9.30 11.83 -5.69
N ILE A 149 -9.56 11.64 -4.40
CA ILE A 149 -8.53 11.60 -3.36
C ILE A 149 -7.51 10.50 -3.68
N GLN A 150 -7.98 9.30 -4.01
CA GLN A 150 -7.12 8.17 -4.32
C GLN A 150 -6.29 8.40 -5.59
N GLN A 151 -6.90 8.97 -6.64
CA GLN A 151 -6.20 9.31 -7.89
C GLN A 151 -5.12 10.38 -7.66
N TYR A 152 -5.42 11.42 -6.90
CA TYR A 152 -4.45 12.46 -6.56
C TYR A 152 -3.29 11.92 -5.71
N VAL A 153 -3.58 11.14 -4.66
CA VAL A 153 -2.51 10.52 -3.88
C VAL A 153 -1.68 9.55 -4.75
N LYS A 154 -2.32 8.78 -5.64
CA LYS A 154 -1.62 7.91 -6.61
C LYS A 154 -0.76 8.72 -7.59
N SER A 155 -1.15 9.92 -8.02
CA SER A 155 -0.36 10.72 -8.96
C SER A 155 0.89 11.32 -8.31
N VAL A 156 0.81 11.71 -7.04
CA VAL A 156 1.98 12.25 -6.32
C VAL A 156 2.95 11.14 -5.92
N LEU A 157 2.43 9.94 -5.62
CA LEU A 157 3.12 8.95 -4.80
C LEU A 157 3.03 7.50 -5.33
N GLY A 158 2.37 7.23 -6.46
CA GLY A 158 2.29 5.90 -7.07
C GLY A 158 1.55 4.85 -6.20
N GLU A 159 2.14 3.66 -6.02
CA GLU A 159 1.56 2.50 -5.29
C GLU A 159 1.34 2.72 -3.77
N ILE A 160 1.58 3.92 -3.23
CA ILE A 160 1.59 4.23 -1.78
C ILE A 160 0.24 4.07 -1.10
N ILE A 161 -0.84 4.12 -1.86
CA ILE A 161 -2.17 3.86 -1.34
C ILE A 161 -2.34 2.38 -0.92
N LEU A 162 -1.45 1.48 -1.33
CA LEU A 162 -1.48 0.07 -0.95
C LEU A 162 -0.87 -0.15 0.42
N ASP A 163 -1.42 -1.12 1.14
CA ASP A 163 -0.83 -1.61 2.38
C ASP A 163 -0.19 -2.97 2.16
N ARG A 164 1.14 -3.00 2.19
CA ARG A 164 1.94 -4.19 1.87
C ARG A 164 1.99 -5.19 3.02
N GLY A 165 1.51 -4.81 4.20
CA GLY A 165 1.31 -5.72 5.34
C GLY A 165 0.05 -6.59 5.24
N TYR A 166 -0.91 -6.18 4.40
CA TYR A 166 -2.25 -6.76 4.38
C TYR A 166 -2.68 -7.19 2.98
N TYR A 167 -3.36 -8.33 2.90
CA TYR A 167 -3.87 -8.85 1.63
C TYR A 167 -5.27 -9.43 1.80
N LYS A 168 -6.09 -9.26 0.77
CA LYS A 168 -7.39 -9.90 0.62
C LYS A 168 -7.27 -11.10 -0.33
N LYS A 169 -7.87 -12.24 -0.01
CA LYS A 169 -8.08 -13.33 -0.99
C LYS A 169 -9.38 -13.03 -1.73
N THR A 170 -9.31 -12.76 -3.03
CA THR A 170 -10.48 -12.46 -3.85
C THR A 170 -10.27 -12.78 -5.32
N PHE A 171 -11.37 -12.87 -6.07
CA PHE A 171 -11.32 -13.05 -7.53
C PHE A 171 -10.68 -11.85 -8.20
N VAL A 172 -9.96 -12.13 -9.28
CA VAL A 172 -9.20 -11.14 -10.05
C VAL A 172 -10.11 -10.14 -10.74
N THR A 173 -11.34 -10.53 -11.06
CA THR A 173 -12.36 -9.62 -11.57
C THR A 173 -12.60 -8.42 -10.64
N PHE A 174 -12.20 -8.51 -9.37
CA PHE A 174 -12.19 -7.42 -8.38
C PHE A 174 -10.79 -6.89 -8.03
N ALA A 175 -9.80 -7.16 -8.88
CA ALA A 175 -8.51 -6.51 -8.83
C ALA A 175 -8.67 -5.09 -9.35
N ASP A 176 -9.00 -4.17 -8.45
CA ASP A 176 -8.99 -2.72 -8.72
C ASP A 176 -7.56 -2.18 -8.95
N ILE A 177 -6.54 -3.05 -8.91
CA ILE A 177 -5.13 -2.73 -8.71
C ILE A 177 -4.27 -3.71 -9.50
N GLU A 178 -3.62 -3.24 -10.56
CA GLU A 178 -2.49 -3.93 -11.17
C GLU A 178 -1.29 -3.85 -10.21
N ASP A 179 -0.85 -4.99 -9.70
CA ASP A 179 0.18 -5.07 -8.67
C ASP A 179 1.52 -5.44 -9.31
N TYR A 180 2.38 -4.44 -9.51
CA TYR A 180 3.77 -4.58 -9.97
C TYR A 180 4.78 -4.53 -8.81
N SER A 181 4.36 -4.78 -7.56
CA SER A 181 5.27 -4.67 -6.42
C SER A 181 6.37 -5.73 -6.47
N TYR A 182 7.62 -5.26 -6.46
CA TYR A 182 8.82 -6.07 -6.34
C TYR A 182 8.78 -7.04 -5.14
N MET A 183 8.06 -6.68 -4.07
CA MET A 183 7.92 -7.53 -2.89
C MET A 183 7.07 -8.76 -3.14
N ARG A 184 5.99 -8.63 -3.90
CA ARG A 184 5.18 -9.79 -4.31
C ARG A 184 6.01 -10.72 -5.20
N MET A 185 6.79 -10.15 -6.13
CA MET A 185 7.68 -10.93 -6.98
C MET A 185 8.68 -11.74 -6.14
N LEU A 186 9.38 -11.07 -5.21
CA LEU A 186 10.37 -11.70 -4.34
C LEU A 186 9.79 -12.83 -3.48
N ARG A 187 8.58 -12.65 -2.94
CA ARG A 187 7.90 -13.68 -2.13
C ARG A 187 7.48 -14.90 -2.97
N MET A 188 7.15 -14.71 -4.25
CA MET A 188 6.76 -15.80 -5.15
C MET A 188 7.95 -16.52 -5.82
N LEU A 189 9.13 -15.89 -5.87
CA LEU A 189 10.33 -16.46 -6.49
C LEU A 189 10.65 -17.89 -6.00
N PRO A 190 10.71 -18.19 -4.69
CA PRO A 190 11.08 -19.52 -4.21
C PRO A 190 10.18 -20.63 -4.77
N GLN A 191 8.88 -20.36 -4.86
CA GLN A 191 7.88 -21.32 -5.33
C GLN A 191 8.03 -21.56 -6.85
N LYS A 192 8.24 -20.49 -7.62
CA LYS A 192 8.42 -20.56 -9.07
C LYS A 192 9.76 -21.20 -9.47
N MET A 193 10.83 -20.94 -8.72
CA MET A 193 12.20 -21.29 -9.12
C MET A 193 12.43 -22.80 -9.29
N LYS A 194 11.73 -23.66 -8.54
CA LYS A 194 11.83 -25.12 -8.72
C LYS A 194 11.41 -25.53 -10.14
N LYS A 195 10.27 -25.01 -10.59
CA LYS A 195 9.71 -25.30 -11.92
C LYS A 195 10.53 -24.67 -13.03
N VAL A 196 10.98 -23.43 -12.83
CA VAL A 196 11.86 -22.74 -13.79
C VAL A 196 13.15 -23.53 -14.04
N LYS A 197 13.82 -24.01 -12.98
CA LYS A 197 15.04 -24.82 -13.10
C LYS A 197 14.83 -26.10 -13.88
N GLN A 198 13.72 -26.79 -13.62
CA GLN A 198 13.33 -28.00 -14.35
C GLN A 198 13.12 -27.73 -15.84
N LEU A 199 12.37 -26.68 -16.19
CA LEU A 199 12.07 -26.34 -17.59
C LEU A 199 13.33 -25.97 -18.38
N TYR A 200 14.26 -25.22 -17.80
CA TYR A 200 15.55 -24.94 -18.45
C TYR A 200 16.38 -26.21 -18.68
N TYR A 201 16.38 -27.14 -17.72
CA TYR A 201 17.08 -28.41 -17.87
C TYR A 201 16.49 -29.23 -19.01
N GLU A 202 15.15 -29.35 -19.09
CA GLU A 202 14.46 -30.06 -20.18
C GLU A 202 14.76 -29.44 -21.56
N MET A 203 14.85 -28.11 -21.66
CA MET A 203 15.24 -27.42 -22.89
C MET A 203 16.68 -27.73 -23.31
N GLN A 204 17.61 -27.75 -22.36
CA GLN A 204 19.03 -28.06 -22.64
C GLN A 204 19.23 -29.49 -23.12
N GLN A 205 18.38 -30.43 -22.68
CA GLN A 205 18.43 -31.83 -23.14
C GLN A 205 17.79 -32.04 -24.52
N LYS A 206 17.02 -31.05 -25.00
CA LYS A 206 16.32 -31.17 -26.28
C LYS A 206 17.28 -30.94 -27.44
N LYS A 207 17.54 -32.01 -28.20
CA LYS A 207 18.39 -31.97 -29.39
C LYS A 207 17.61 -31.47 -30.60
N PHE A 208 18.11 -30.44 -31.26
CA PHE A 208 17.61 -30.01 -32.56
C PHE A 208 18.58 -30.49 -33.64
N PHE A 209 18.05 -30.99 -34.76
CA PHE A 209 18.83 -31.47 -35.88
C PHE A 209 18.50 -30.60 -37.09
N GLU A 210 19.49 -29.91 -37.64
CA GLU A 210 19.33 -29.24 -38.93
C GLU A 210 19.79 -30.18 -40.04
N GLN A 211 19.05 -30.18 -41.15
CA GLN A 211 19.39 -30.97 -42.32
C GLN A 211 20.33 -30.16 -43.20
N GLU A 212 21.63 -30.41 -43.06
CA GLU A 212 22.64 -29.90 -43.97
C GLU A 212 22.87 -30.88 -45.12
N HIS A 213 23.36 -30.36 -46.24
CA HIS A 213 23.78 -31.18 -47.35
C HIS A 213 25.22 -30.86 -47.70
N ILE A 214 26.05 -31.91 -47.72
CA ILE A 214 27.49 -31.79 -47.93
C ILE A 214 27.85 -32.46 -49.24
N TRP A 215 28.74 -31.80 -49.98
CA TRP A 215 29.33 -32.34 -51.20
C TRP A 215 30.36 -33.42 -50.85
N GLU A 216 30.10 -34.65 -51.27
CA GLU A 216 31.05 -35.75 -51.10
C GLU A 216 31.23 -36.51 -52.41
N ILE A 217 32.39 -37.16 -52.57
CA ILE A 217 32.75 -37.89 -53.79
C ILE A 217 31.96 -39.20 -53.92
N LYS A 218 31.34 -39.69 -52.83
CA LYS A 218 30.61 -40.96 -52.78
C LYS A 218 29.19 -40.76 -52.25
N GLU A 219 28.18 -41.25 -52.96
CA GLU A 219 26.80 -41.28 -52.47
C GLU A 219 26.69 -42.24 -51.27
N ARG A 220 26.17 -41.76 -50.13
CA ARG A 220 26.07 -42.58 -48.89
C ARG A 220 24.86 -43.52 -48.90
N LYS A 221 23.76 -43.13 -49.56
CA LYS A 221 22.55 -43.95 -49.72
C LYS A 221 22.07 -43.87 -51.18
N PRO A 222 22.24 -44.92 -51.99
CA PRO A 222 21.79 -44.91 -53.37
C PRO A 222 20.26 -44.82 -53.43
N THR A 223 19.75 -43.88 -54.20
CA THR A 223 18.32 -43.76 -54.50
C THR A 223 17.97 -44.58 -55.74
N ARG A 224 16.72 -45.02 -55.86
CA ARG A 224 16.25 -45.76 -57.06
C ARG A 224 16.46 -44.98 -58.36
N LYS A 225 16.48 -43.64 -58.28
CA LYS A 225 16.78 -42.72 -59.39
C LYS A 225 18.28 -42.63 -59.69
N SER A 226 19.16 -42.64 -58.69
CA SER A 226 20.62 -42.62 -58.90
C SER A 226 21.15 -43.95 -59.43
N ALA A 227 20.50 -45.07 -59.12
CA ALA A 227 20.81 -46.38 -59.68
C ALA A 227 20.54 -46.51 -61.20
N ILE A 228 19.60 -45.71 -61.74
CA ILE A 228 19.15 -45.80 -63.14
C ILE A 228 19.88 -44.82 -64.06
N ILE A 229 20.41 -43.71 -63.54
CA ILE A 229 20.82 -42.55 -64.36
C ILE A 229 22.35 -42.44 -64.61
N HIS A 230 23.22 -43.18 -63.93
CA HIS A 230 24.65 -42.81 -63.95
C HIS A 230 25.59 -43.69 -64.80
N GLU A 231 26.03 -43.13 -65.94
CA GLU A 231 27.37 -43.34 -66.48
C GLU A 231 28.42 -42.78 -65.50
N LYS A 232 29.44 -43.59 -65.18
CA LYS A 232 30.51 -43.30 -64.22
C LYS A 232 31.34 -42.08 -64.66
N LYS A 233 30.95 -40.87 -64.27
CA LYS A 233 31.84 -39.70 -64.29
C LYS A 233 32.67 -39.70 -62.99
N PRO A 234 34.00 -39.87 -63.04
CA PRO A 234 34.86 -40.05 -61.86
C PRO A 234 34.99 -38.82 -60.95
N TYR A 235 34.46 -37.66 -61.36
CA TYR A 235 34.52 -36.39 -60.62
C TYR A 235 33.15 -35.84 -60.19
N ALA A 236 32.07 -36.61 -60.31
CA ALA A 236 30.75 -36.16 -59.90
C ALA A 236 30.67 -36.04 -58.36
N LYS A 237 30.40 -34.84 -57.85
CA LYS A 237 30.15 -34.60 -56.42
C LYS A 237 28.67 -34.88 -56.13
N TRP A 238 28.41 -35.59 -55.03
CA TRP A 238 27.07 -36.02 -54.59
C TRP A 238 26.60 -35.17 -53.41
N TYR A 239 25.29 -34.88 -53.38
CA TYR A 239 24.66 -34.07 -52.35
C TYR A 239 24.13 -34.97 -51.24
N ASN A 240 24.98 -35.29 -50.26
CA ASN A 240 24.60 -36.19 -49.17
C ASN A 240 23.94 -35.42 -48.02
N ARG A 241 22.79 -35.90 -47.55
CA ARG A 241 22.12 -35.38 -46.35
C ARG A 241 22.94 -35.73 -45.09
N ARG A 242 23.24 -34.72 -44.28
CA ARG A 242 23.82 -34.86 -42.95
C ARG A 242 22.93 -34.12 -41.96
N PHE A 243 22.59 -34.78 -40.86
CA PHE A 243 21.96 -34.11 -39.74
C PHE A 243 23.07 -33.62 -38.81
N THR A 244 23.18 -32.31 -38.63
CA THR A 244 24.05 -31.68 -37.64
C THR A 244 23.19 -31.32 -36.43
N GLU A 245 23.67 -31.68 -35.25
CA GLU A 245 23.03 -31.25 -34.00
C GLU A 245 23.29 -29.75 -33.86
N GLN A 246 22.22 -28.95 -33.82
CA GLN A 246 22.30 -27.52 -33.57
C GLN A 246 21.78 -27.21 -32.18
N GLU A 247 22.57 -26.44 -31.43
CA GLU A 247 22.18 -25.91 -30.13
C GLU A 247 21.34 -24.62 -30.27
N HIS A 248 21.51 -23.91 -31.39
CA HIS A 248 20.79 -22.68 -31.69
C HIS A 248 19.51 -22.96 -32.48
N CYS A 249 18.38 -22.55 -31.92
CA CYS A 249 17.13 -22.39 -32.66
C CYS A 249 16.49 -21.05 -32.29
N LYS A 250 15.59 -20.59 -33.15
CA LYS A 250 14.82 -19.35 -33.00
C LYS A 250 14.12 -19.28 -31.63
N GLU A 251 13.54 -20.39 -31.19
CA GLU A 251 12.84 -20.50 -29.90
C GLU A 251 13.79 -20.37 -28.70
N ASN A 252 14.97 -21.01 -28.75
CA ASN A 252 16.00 -20.85 -27.73
C ASN A 252 16.51 -19.40 -27.69
N GLY A 253 16.67 -18.77 -28.85
CA GLY A 253 17.06 -17.36 -28.95
C GLY A 253 16.07 -16.40 -28.30
N TYR A 254 14.77 -16.65 -28.49
CA TYR A 254 13.71 -15.87 -27.85
C TYR A 254 13.63 -16.09 -26.34
N VAL A 255 13.79 -17.34 -25.89
CA VAL A 255 13.88 -17.65 -24.46
C VAL A 255 15.05 -16.91 -23.84
N LYS A 256 16.25 -16.99 -24.44
CA LYS A 256 17.44 -16.27 -23.94
C LYS A 256 17.20 -14.76 -23.80
N TYR A 257 16.57 -14.14 -24.80
CA TYR A 257 16.18 -12.73 -24.74
C TYR A 257 15.25 -12.43 -23.55
N LYS A 258 14.17 -13.22 -23.39
CA LYS A 258 13.22 -13.07 -22.27
C LYS A 258 13.88 -13.35 -20.91
N THR A 259 14.78 -14.32 -20.83
CA THR A 259 15.59 -14.59 -19.63
C THR A 259 16.46 -13.39 -19.26
N LYS A 260 17.08 -12.72 -20.24
CA LYS A 260 17.87 -11.51 -20.00
C LYS A 260 17.01 -10.35 -19.51
N LEU A 261 15.83 -10.13 -20.09
CA LEU A 261 14.88 -9.13 -19.59
C LEU A 261 14.49 -9.40 -18.14
N PHE A 262 14.17 -10.67 -17.83
CA PHE A 262 13.87 -11.09 -16.46
C PHE A 262 15.05 -10.84 -15.52
N TYR A 263 16.27 -11.21 -15.93
CA TYR A 263 17.49 -11.00 -15.16
C TYR A 263 17.78 -9.51 -14.89
N ASN A 264 17.66 -8.65 -15.90
CA ASN A 264 17.83 -7.21 -15.75
C ASN A 264 16.83 -6.64 -14.74
N LYS A 265 15.58 -7.11 -14.77
CA LYS A 265 14.58 -6.71 -13.79
C LYS A 265 14.92 -7.16 -12.37
N LEU A 266 15.48 -8.36 -12.20
CA LEU A 266 16.00 -8.80 -10.90
C LEU A 266 17.15 -7.92 -10.39
N LEU A 267 18.00 -7.38 -11.28
CA LEU A 267 19.06 -6.43 -10.92
C LEU A 267 18.49 -5.09 -10.46
N GLU A 268 17.41 -4.59 -11.08
CA GLU A 268 16.70 -3.41 -10.59
C GLU A 268 16.15 -3.63 -9.16
N ILE A 269 15.59 -4.82 -8.91
CA ILE A 269 15.09 -5.20 -7.59
C ILE A 269 16.25 -5.31 -6.57
N ASP A 270 17.44 -5.73 -7.00
CA ASP A 270 18.62 -5.82 -6.14
C ASP A 270 19.07 -4.46 -5.63
N LEU A 271 19.18 -3.48 -6.53
CA LEU A 271 19.50 -2.10 -6.18
C LEU A 271 18.49 -1.54 -5.18
N PHE A 272 17.20 -1.72 -5.47
CA PHE A 272 16.11 -1.31 -4.59
C PHE A 272 16.22 -1.92 -3.17
N LEU A 273 16.44 -3.24 -3.05
CA LEU A 273 16.56 -3.90 -1.74
C LEU A 273 17.77 -3.40 -0.95
N ARG A 274 18.92 -3.20 -1.60
CA ARG A 274 20.15 -2.72 -0.93
C ARG A 274 19.95 -1.34 -0.34
N GLU A 275 19.39 -0.43 -1.13
CA GLU A 275 19.11 0.94 -0.68
C GLU A 275 18.19 0.94 0.53
N ILE A 276 17.12 0.15 0.50
CA ILE A 276 16.15 0.04 1.61
C ILE A 276 16.79 -0.53 2.87
N ILE A 277 17.55 -1.62 2.76
CA ILE A 277 18.20 -2.23 3.93
C ILE A 277 19.16 -1.23 4.58
N GLN A 278 20.01 -0.57 3.79
CA GLN A 278 20.97 0.41 4.31
C GLN A 278 20.26 1.56 5.03
N LYS A 279 19.20 2.06 4.41
CA LYS A 279 18.36 3.11 4.95
C LYS A 279 17.68 2.72 6.28
N LEU A 280 17.09 1.52 6.37
CA LEU A 280 16.50 1.00 7.61
C LEU A 280 17.55 0.80 8.72
N GLU A 281 18.76 0.38 8.36
CA GLU A 281 19.89 0.25 9.31
C GLU A 281 20.31 1.61 9.87
N ARG A 282 20.36 2.67 9.03
CA ARG A 282 20.60 4.05 9.51
C ARG A 282 19.51 4.49 10.49
N ALA A 283 18.24 4.30 10.13
CA ALA A 283 17.12 4.63 11.02
C ALA A 283 17.16 3.85 12.35
N GLN A 284 17.57 2.57 12.31
CA GLN A 284 17.76 1.76 13.52
C GLN A 284 18.85 2.34 14.42
N GLN A 285 19.96 2.80 13.84
CA GLN A 285 21.06 3.39 14.58
C GLN A 285 20.63 4.68 15.28
N THR A 286 19.95 5.59 14.57
CA THR A 286 19.38 6.81 15.15
C THR A 286 18.46 6.49 16.33
N ARG A 287 17.51 5.55 16.17
CA ARG A 287 16.61 5.17 17.27
C ARG A 287 17.33 4.53 18.47
N ARG A 288 18.48 3.86 18.26
CA ARG A 288 19.31 3.33 19.36
C ARG A 288 19.95 4.45 20.16
N GLU A 289 20.43 5.49 19.49
CA GLU A 289 21.01 6.68 20.13
C GLU A 289 19.95 7.43 20.95
N GLU A 290 18.73 7.58 20.40
CA GLU A 290 17.61 8.14 21.13
C GLU A 290 17.27 7.36 22.40
N LYS A 291 17.22 6.02 22.30
CA LYS A 291 16.96 5.16 23.47
C LYS A 291 18.03 5.34 24.54
N LYS A 292 19.31 5.46 24.16
CA LYS A 292 20.41 5.73 25.09
C LYS A 292 20.24 7.09 25.78
N ALA A 293 19.90 8.15 25.03
CA ALA A 293 19.66 9.47 25.60
C ALA A 293 18.52 9.47 26.62
N VAL A 294 17.39 8.83 26.29
CA VAL A 294 16.25 8.66 27.21
C VAL A 294 16.66 7.89 28.45
N TYR A 295 17.45 6.82 28.29
CA TYR A 295 17.94 6.02 29.42
C TYR A 295 18.86 6.82 30.34
N THR A 296 19.76 7.66 29.79
CA THR A 296 20.60 8.56 30.60
C THR A 296 19.77 9.55 31.40
N ILE A 297 18.72 10.12 30.80
CA ILE A 297 17.79 11.03 31.49
C ILE A 297 17.03 10.29 32.58
N LEU A 298 16.54 9.08 32.31
CA LEU A 298 15.87 8.24 33.31
C LEU A 298 16.77 7.99 34.53
N GLN A 299 18.03 7.63 34.31
CA GLN A 299 19.00 7.43 35.39
C GLN A 299 19.26 8.70 36.22
N MET A 300 19.31 9.87 35.57
CA MET A 300 19.46 11.15 36.28
C MET A 300 18.23 11.48 37.14
N ILE A 301 17.03 11.18 36.62
CA ILE A 301 15.76 11.41 37.31
C ILE A 301 15.57 10.44 38.48
N GLU A 302 15.89 9.16 38.31
CA GLU A 302 15.79 8.15 39.38
C GLU A 302 16.73 8.46 40.56
N ARG A 303 17.91 9.03 40.28
CA ARG A 303 18.87 9.45 41.30
C ARG A 303 18.47 10.72 42.03
N ASN A 304 17.56 11.52 41.49
CA ASN A 304 17.13 12.78 42.10
C ASN A 304 15.80 12.59 42.86
N GLY A 305 15.89 12.58 44.19
CA GLY A 305 14.73 12.41 45.08
C GLY A 305 13.68 13.53 45.01
N SER A 306 13.99 14.67 44.39
CA SER A 306 13.07 15.80 44.24
C SER A 306 12.15 15.70 43.01
N VAL A 307 12.36 14.69 42.15
CA VAL A 307 11.56 14.50 40.94
C VAL A 307 10.32 13.67 41.26
N THR A 308 9.18 14.06 40.70
CA THR A 308 7.89 13.41 40.95
C THR A 308 7.87 11.98 40.42
N GLU A 309 7.14 11.09 41.10
CA GLU A 309 6.96 9.70 40.65
C GLU A 309 6.24 9.63 39.28
N ARG A 310 5.39 10.62 39.00
CA ARG A 310 4.72 10.78 37.71
C ARG A 310 5.73 10.99 36.57
N ASP A 311 6.76 11.81 36.79
CA ASP A 311 7.82 12.01 35.80
C ASP A 311 8.69 10.78 35.63
N LYS A 312 9.03 10.06 36.72
CA LYS A 312 9.76 8.78 36.64
C LYS A 312 9.00 7.76 35.79
N GLN A 313 7.70 7.57 36.05
CA GLN A 313 6.85 6.70 35.24
C GLN A 313 6.76 7.14 33.78
N LYS A 314 6.69 8.45 33.51
CA LYS A 314 6.65 9.01 32.16
C LYS A 314 7.89 8.62 31.34
N TYR A 315 9.09 8.81 31.88
CA TYR A 315 10.33 8.43 31.19
C TYR A 315 10.50 6.91 31.08
N GLY A 316 10.04 6.13 32.07
CA GLY A 316 9.98 4.67 31.98
C GLY A 316 9.12 4.18 30.81
N ASN A 317 7.93 4.76 30.63
CA ASN A 317 7.05 4.44 29.50
C ASN A 317 7.66 4.81 28.14
N ILE A 318 8.35 5.95 28.05
CA ILE A 318 9.04 6.37 26.81
C ILE A 318 10.16 5.40 26.46
N HIS A 319 10.96 4.99 27.44
CA HIS A 319 12.01 4.00 27.23
C HIS A 319 11.45 2.67 26.69
N LEU A 320 10.31 2.21 27.23
CA LEU A 320 9.62 1.01 26.76
C LEU A 320 9.09 1.16 25.32
N LEU A 321 8.51 2.32 24.99
CA LEU A 321 8.04 2.63 23.64
C LEU A 321 9.20 2.55 22.63
N LYS A 322 10.34 3.19 22.94
CA LYS A 322 11.54 3.18 22.11
C LYS A 322 12.12 1.77 21.93
N ASP A 323 12.05 0.92 22.95
CA ASP A 323 12.45 -0.48 22.84
C ASP A 323 11.55 -1.27 21.87
N THR A 324 10.24 -1.05 21.96
CA THR A 324 9.26 -1.69 21.07
C THR A 324 9.47 -1.28 19.61
N ASP A 325 9.72 0.01 19.37
CA ASP A 325 10.02 0.56 18.05
C ASP A 325 11.30 -0.03 17.43
N LEU A 326 12.35 -0.21 18.24
CA LEU A 326 13.58 -0.85 17.79
C LEU A 326 13.36 -2.32 17.40
N ARG A 327 12.53 -3.05 18.15
CA ARG A 327 12.17 -4.43 17.79
C ARG A 327 11.42 -4.49 16.47
N LYS A 328 10.45 -3.59 16.24
CA LYS A 328 9.69 -3.50 14.97
C LYS A 328 10.62 -3.28 13.77
N ILE A 329 11.56 -2.33 13.88
CA ILE A 329 12.54 -2.08 12.81
C ILE A 329 13.46 -3.28 12.60
N ALA A 330 13.95 -3.91 13.67
CA ALA A 330 14.81 -5.09 13.58
C ALA A 330 14.13 -6.25 12.84
N MET A 331 12.84 -6.50 13.14
CA MET A 331 12.05 -7.50 12.43
C MET A 331 11.90 -7.19 10.95
N LYS A 332 11.61 -5.92 10.60
CA LYS A 332 11.55 -5.49 9.20
C LYS A 332 12.90 -5.73 8.49
N ILE A 333 14.01 -5.24 9.05
CA ILE A 333 15.34 -5.46 8.45
C ILE A 333 15.61 -6.95 8.19
N GLN A 334 15.25 -7.81 9.14
CA GLN A 334 15.43 -9.25 8.98
C GLN A 334 14.59 -9.81 7.82
N GLU A 335 13.34 -9.39 7.66
CA GLU A 335 12.49 -9.77 6.52
C GLU A 335 13.15 -9.39 5.18
N TYR A 336 13.63 -8.15 5.04
CA TYR A 336 14.31 -7.71 3.82
C TYR A 336 15.60 -8.48 3.55
N LYS A 337 16.38 -8.80 4.60
CA LYS A 337 17.60 -9.61 4.46
C LYS A 337 17.29 -11.01 3.94
N VAL A 338 16.21 -11.64 4.42
CA VAL A 338 15.76 -12.95 3.90
C VAL A 338 15.39 -12.87 2.42
N LEU A 339 14.60 -11.86 2.03
CA LEU A 339 14.22 -11.66 0.62
C LEU A 339 15.44 -11.36 -0.26
N TYR A 340 16.39 -10.59 0.25
CA TYR A 340 17.64 -10.29 -0.42
C TYR A 340 18.48 -11.56 -0.64
N THR A 341 18.58 -12.46 0.35
CA THR A 341 19.26 -13.76 0.17
C THR A 341 18.59 -14.60 -0.94
N ILE A 342 17.26 -14.63 -0.98
CA ILE A 342 16.50 -15.33 -2.03
C ILE A 342 16.82 -14.74 -3.41
N LEU A 343 16.78 -13.41 -3.53
CA LEU A 343 17.11 -12.70 -4.76
C LEU A 343 18.53 -13.01 -5.23
N GLN A 344 19.51 -12.91 -4.34
CA GLN A 344 20.91 -13.19 -4.65
C GLN A 344 21.10 -14.62 -5.17
N SER A 345 20.49 -15.62 -4.52
CA SER A 345 20.55 -17.00 -5.00
C SER A 345 19.95 -17.18 -6.40
N THR A 346 18.93 -16.38 -6.73
CA THR A 346 18.25 -16.40 -8.03
C THR A 346 19.10 -15.70 -9.09
N LEU A 347 19.68 -14.53 -8.77
CA LEU A 347 20.62 -13.82 -9.64
C LEU A 347 21.83 -14.68 -9.98
N THR A 348 22.46 -15.33 -9.00
CA THR A 348 23.58 -16.24 -9.23
C THR A 348 23.19 -17.38 -10.17
N TYR A 349 22.00 -17.96 -9.98
CA TYR A 349 21.51 -19.02 -10.87
C TYR A 349 21.37 -18.53 -12.32
N PHE A 350 20.71 -17.39 -12.56
CA PHE A 350 20.51 -16.89 -13.93
C PHE A 350 21.80 -16.41 -14.59
N SER A 351 22.69 -15.79 -13.81
CA SER A 351 24.04 -15.47 -14.27
C SER A 351 24.74 -16.74 -14.76
N HIS A 352 24.84 -17.78 -13.92
CA HIS A 352 25.48 -19.04 -14.29
C HIS A 352 24.78 -19.72 -15.48
N LEU A 353 23.45 -19.72 -15.50
CA LEU A 353 22.64 -20.29 -16.59
C LEU A 353 22.99 -19.64 -17.93
N LEU A 354 23.02 -18.31 -18.02
CA LEU A 354 23.33 -17.60 -19.25
C LEU A 354 24.78 -17.79 -19.71
N TYR A 355 25.69 -18.14 -18.79
CA TYR A 355 27.11 -18.42 -19.10
C TYR A 355 27.42 -19.88 -19.41
N THR A 356 26.47 -20.82 -19.30
CA THR A 356 26.71 -22.22 -19.67
C THR A 356 27.04 -22.35 -21.16
N PRO A 357 27.79 -23.39 -21.58
CA PRO A 357 28.18 -23.57 -22.98
C PRO A 357 26.99 -23.49 -23.95
N PHE A 358 25.89 -24.18 -23.61
CA PHE A 358 24.65 -24.17 -24.37
C PHE A 358 24.09 -22.76 -24.57
N TRP A 359 23.79 -22.02 -23.49
CA TRP A 359 23.15 -20.71 -23.61
C TRP A 359 24.10 -19.64 -24.13
N ARG A 360 25.42 -19.81 -23.97
CA ARG A 360 26.42 -18.95 -24.59
C ARG A 360 26.41 -19.06 -26.11
N GLY A 361 26.25 -20.27 -26.64
CA GLY A 361 26.21 -20.55 -28.09
C GLY A 361 24.94 -20.08 -28.81
N VAL A 362 23.83 -19.89 -28.08
CA VAL A 362 22.54 -19.43 -28.65
C VAL A 362 22.57 -17.92 -28.92
N GLN A 363 22.30 -17.48 -30.16
CA GLN A 363 22.07 -16.07 -30.47
C GLN A 363 20.68 -15.61 -30.03
N GLU A 364 20.53 -14.33 -29.66
CA GLU A 364 19.25 -13.76 -29.24
C GLU A 364 18.35 -13.48 -30.44
N GLU A 365 17.05 -13.75 -30.28
CA GLU A 365 16.05 -13.52 -31.32
C GLU A 365 14.88 -12.74 -30.70
N VAL A 366 14.53 -11.60 -31.29
CA VAL A 366 13.53 -10.66 -30.72
C VAL A 366 12.20 -10.72 -31.49
N THR A 367 12.21 -11.26 -32.71
CA THR A 367 11.10 -11.14 -33.66
C THR A 367 9.98 -12.17 -33.52
N LEU A 368 10.14 -13.17 -32.64
CA LEU A 368 9.14 -14.23 -32.47
C LEU A 368 7.96 -13.79 -31.60
N THR A 369 6.76 -14.13 -32.04
CA THR A 369 5.54 -14.01 -31.25
C THR A 369 5.37 -15.23 -30.36
N THR A 370 4.88 -15.05 -29.13
CA THR A 370 4.67 -16.14 -28.17
C THR A 370 3.83 -17.28 -28.74
N HIS A 371 2.73 -16.97 -29.46
CA HIS A 371 1.78 -17.96 -29.99
C HIS A 371 2.35 -19.05 -30.90
N SER A 372 3.52 -18.83 -31.53
CA SER A 372 4.16 -19.83 -32.40
C SER A 372 5.08 -20.80 -31.66
N LEU A 373 5.23 -20.66 -30.34
CA LEU A 373 6.17 -21.45 -29.55
C LEU A 373 5.59 -22.80 -29.09
N PRO A 374 6.42 -23.87 -28.99
CA PRO A 374 5.97 -25.14 -28.42
C PRO A 374 5.52 -25.01 -26.94
N PRO A 375 4.69 -25.94 -26.43
CA PRO A 375 4.13 -25.86 -25.08
C PRO A 375 5.15 -25.69 -23.95
N LEU A 376 6.31 -26.35 -24.06
CA LEU A 376 7.41 -26.24 -23.09
C LEU A 376 7.95 -24.80 -22.98
N TYR A 377 8.12 -24.13 -24.12
CA TYR A 377 8.62 -22.76 -24.22
C TYR A 377 7.61 -21.77 -23.66
N HIS A 378 6.34 -21.95 -24.02
CA HIS A 378 5.25 -21.21 -23.41
C HIS A 378 5.25 -21.36 -21.89
N GLN A 379 5.32 -22.59 -21.38
CA GLN A 379 5.28 -22.84 -19.94
C GLN A 379 6.40 -22.13 -19.20
N LEU A 380 7.62 -22.10 -19.75
CA LEU A 380 8.75 -21.37 -19.17
C LEU A 380 8.51 -19.86 -19.19
N LEU A 381 8.12 -19.30 -20.34
CA LEU A 381 7.87 -17.87 -20.47
C LEU A 381 6.79 -17.39 -19.50
N ARG A 382 5.72 -18.18 -19.31
CA ARG A 382 4.70 -17.91 -18.28
C ARG A 382 5.27 -17.87 -16.86
N GLN A 383 6.29 -18.66 -16.55
CA GLN A 383 6.94 -18.60 -15.23
C GLN A 383 7.82 -17.35 -15.08
N LEU A 384 8.43 -16.88 -16.18
CA LEU A 384 9.30 -15.69 -16.23
C LEU A 384 8.50 -14.38 -16.37
N GLU A 385 7.23 -14.43 -16.74
CA GLU A 385 6.36 -13.25 -16.75
C GLU A 385 6.14 -12.72 -15.32
N PHE A 386 6.38 -11.42 -15.16
CA PHE A 386 6.13 -10.67 -13.93
C PHE A 386 4.66 -10.34 -13.72
N LEU A 387 3.87 -10.34 -14.80
CA LEU A 387 2.43 -10.16 -14.74
C LEU A 387 1.81 -11.42 -14.13
N PRO A 388 0.92 -11.29 -13.14
CA PRO A 388 0.14 -12.43 -12.70
C PRO A 388 -0.69 -12.90 -13.89
N GLN A 389 -0.53 -14.16 -14.28
CA GLN A 389 -1.54 -14.83 -15.10
C GLN A 389 -2.69 -15.14 -14.18
N HIS A 390 -3.65 -14.24 -14.21
CA HIS A 390 -4.83 -14.34 -13.40
C HIS A 390 -5.74 -15.42 -13.98
N ASN A 391 -5.90 -16.51 -13.24
CA ASN A 391 -6.99 -17.43 -13.52
C ASN A 391 -8.25 -16.81 -12.92
N GLU A 392 -9.17 -16.30 -13.74
CA GLU A 392 -10.37 -15.58 -13.28
C GLU A 392 -11.26 -16.43 -12.35
N LEU A 393 -11.11 -17.76 -12.44
CA LEU A 393 -11.90 -18.75 -11.71
C LEU A 393 -11.36 -19.06 -10.30
N GLU A 394 -10.11 -18.70 -9.97
CA GLU A 394 -9.53 -18.98 -8.65
C GLU A 394 -9.27 -17.68 -7.85
N PRO A 395 -9.66 -17.63 -6.56
CA PRO A 395 -9.33 -16.49 -5.71
C PRO A 395 -7.82 -16.33 -5.55
N SER A 396 -7.33 -15.13 -5.81
CA SER A 396 -5.92 -14.75 -5.65
C SER A 396 -5.72 -13.83 -4.46
N PHE A 397 -4.51 -13.78 -3.91
CA PHE A 397 -4.17 -12.82 -2.87
C PHE A 397 -3.78 -11.47 -3.50
N LEU A 398 -4.54 -10.44 -3.17
CA LEU A 398 -4.36 -9.05 -3.64
C LEU A 398 -4.10 -8.14 -2.45
N PHE A 399 -3.24 -7.13 -2.60
CA PHE A 399 -3.08 -6.11 -1.57
C PHE A 399 -4.39 -5.32 -1.36
N VAL A 400 -4.56 -4.81 -0.15
CA VAL A 400 -5.66 -3.91 0.18
C VAL A 400 -5.17 -2.47 0.22
N TYR A 401 -6.06 -1.51 -0.06
CA TYR A 401 -5.78 -0.10 0.18
C TYR A 401 -5.49 0.17 1.66
N LYS A 402 -4.75 1.24 1.96
CA LYS A 402 -4.62 1.77 3.32
C LYS A 402 -5.99 2.20 3.86
N PRO A 403 -6.16 2.28 5.18
CA PRO A 403 -7.39 2.79 5.77
C PRO A 403 -7.76 4.17 5.23
N THR A 404 -9.05 4.42 5.01
CA THR A 404 -9.56 5.67 4.41
C THR A 404 -9.07 6.93 5.12
N PHE A 405 -8.99 6.89 6.46
CA PHE A 405 -8.48 8.02 7.25
C PHE A 405 -7.02 8.37 6.92
N LEU A 406 -6.16 7.37 6.72
CA LEU A 406 -4.74 7.56 6.43
C LEU A 406 -4.54 8.05 4.99
N ILE A 407 -5.34 7.55 4.05
CA ILE A 407 -5.35 8.07 2.67
C ILE A 407 -5.74 9.54 2.68
N TYR A 408 -6.72 9.92 3.50
CA TYR A 408 -7.13 11.31 3.65
C TYR A 408 -6.07 12.20 4.32
N GLU A 409 -5.32 11.69 5.31
CA GLU A 409 -4.15 12.38 5.87
C GLU A 409 -3.09 12.69 4.81
N TYR A 410 -2.76 11.71 3.96
CA TYR A 410 -1.85 11.92 2.83
C TYR A 410 -2.38 12.97 1.86
N TYR A 411 -3.66 12.89 1.51
CA TYR A 411 -4.31 13.87 0.66
C TYR A 411 -4.22 15.29 1.22
N ALA A 412 -4.56 15.48 2.50
CA ALA A 412 -4.47 16.78 3.15
C ALA A 412 -3.04 17.31 3.13
N TYR A 413 -2.05 16.47 3.47
CA TYR A 413 -0.63 16.83 3.46
C TYR A 413 -0.17 17.35 2.09
N PHE A 414 -0.42 16.61 1.01
CA PHE A 414 -0.02 17.05 -0.33
C PHE A 414 -0.80 18.26 -0.82
N THR A 415 -2.09 18.35 -0.47
CA THR A 415 -2.91 19.51 -0.79
C THR A 415 -2.36 20.79 -0.13
N ILE A 416 -1.88 20.69 1.12
CA ILE A 416 -1.27 21.81 1.83
C ILE A 416 0.04 22.23 1.16
N VAL A 417 0.88 21.28 0.78
CA VAL A 417 2.13 21.54 0.04
C VAL A 417 1.84 22.23 -1.29
N GLU A 418 0.86 21.75 -2.07
CA GLU A 418 0.43 22.36 -3.33
C GLU A 418 -0.07 23.79 -3.13
N ILE A 419 -0.87 24.05 -2.09
CA ILE A 419 -1.33 25.41 -1.76
C ILE A 419 -0.16 26.32 -1.43
N LEU A 420 0.85 25.85 -0.70
CA LEU A 420 2.04 26.65 -0.40
C LEU A 420 2.86 26.94 -1.66
N GLN A 421 2.96 26.00 -2.60
CA GLN A 421 3.58 26.23 -3.90
C GLN A 421 2.84 27.31 -4.71
N GLU A 422 1.50 27.26 -4.73
CA GLU A 422 0.67 28.29 -5.39
C GLU A 422 0.82 29.69 -4.77
N ILE A 423 1.17 29.78 -3.49
CA ILE A 423 1.45 31.06 -2.80
C ILE A 423 2.85 31.61 -3.16
N GLY A 424 3.68 30.85 -3.87
CA GLY A 424 4.96 31.27 -4.42
C GLY A 424 6.18 30.68 -3.72
N PHE A 425 6.06 29.51 -3.09
CA PHE A 425 7.21 28.75 -2.58
C PHE A 425 7.65 27.68 -3.57
N ASN A 426 8.95 27.45 -3.68
CA ASN A 426 9.54 26.48 -4.59
C ASN A 426 10.07 25.26 -3.84
N ASP A 427 10.03 24.10 -4.50
CA ASP A 427 10.59 22.83 -4.05
C ASP A 427 11.91 22.54 -4.77
N ALA A 428 13.02 22.99 -4.18
CA ALA A 428 14.37 22.65 -4.63
C ALA A 428 15.13 21.94 -3.50
N PRO A 429 15.33 20.62 -3.54
CA PRO A 429 14.98 19.66 -4.61
C PRO A 429 13.48 19.37 -4.71
N SER A 430 13.03 18.69 -5.76
CA SER A 430 11.60 18.45 -6.01
C SER A 430 10.93 17.69 -4.87
N ILE A 431 9.62 17.89 -4.66
CA ILE A 431 8.84 17.18 -3.63
C ILE A 431 9.03 15.65 -3.74
N ALA A 432 9.03 15.12 -4.96
CA ALA A 432 9.21 13.69 -5.19
C ALA A 432 10.58 13.19 -4.67
N GLU A 433 11.66 13.94 -4.93
CA GLU A 433 13.00 13.60 -4.45
C GLU A 433 13.11 13.74 -2.91
N GLN A 434 12.53 14.81 -2.35
CA GLN A 434 12.50 15.01 -0.90
C GLN A 434 11.78 13.86 -0.20
N ILE A 435 10.61 13.46 -0.69
CA ILE A 435 9.82 12.36 -0.11
C ILE A 435 10.53 11.02 -0.30
N GLN A 436 11.16 10.75 -1.44
CA GLN A 436 11.90 9.50 -1.69
C GLN A 436 12.96 9.20 -0.61
N SER A 437 13.52 10.21 0.03
CA SER A 437 14.48 10.04 1.13
C SER A 437 13.84 9.49 2.42
N TYR A 438 12.58 9.85 2.69
CA TYR A 438 11.78 9.40 3.82
C TYR A 438 10.86 8.22 3.50
N PHE A 439 10.93 7.73 2.27
CA PHE A 439 10.00 6.75 1.75
C PHE A 439 10.43 5.31 2.04
N TYR A 440 9.65 4.58 2.86
CA TYR A 440 9.74 3.11 2.95
C TYR A 440 8.37 2.47 2.85
N LEU A 441 8.28 1.55 1.90
CA LEU A 441 7.32 0.48 1.59
C LEU A 441 5.87 0.50 2.09
N ASP A 442 5.57 1.06 3.26
CA ASP A 442 4.24 1.13 3.88
C ASP A 442 3.72 2.56 4.02
N GLY A 443 4.28 3.53 3.30
CA GLY A 443 3.76 4.90 3.22
C GLY A 443 4.73 5.97 3.75
N LEU A 444 4.22 7.18 3.93
CA LEU A 444 4.98 8.33 4.42
C LEU A 444 5.39 8.07 5.89
N GLN A 445 6.69 8.18 6.20
CA GLN A 445 7.18 7.96 7.57
C GLN A 445 6.81 9.14 8.47
N ASP A 446 6.57 8.84 9.74
CA ASP A 446 6.49 9.86 10.79
C ASP A 446 7.76 10.73 10.79
N GLY A 447 7.58 12.04 10.83
CA GLY A 447 8.67 13.02 10.78
C GLY A 447 9.14 13.37 9.36
N THR A 448 8.50 12.86 8.30
CA THR A 448 8.84 13.26 6.92
C THR A 448 8.66 14.77 6.77
N THR A 449 9.72 15.47 6.41
CA THR A 449 9.72 16.93 6.31
C THR A 449 10.09 17.37 4.90
N ILE A 450 9.22 18.16 4.28
CA ILE A 450 9.49 18.82 2.99
C ILE A 450 9.88 20.26 3.27
N VAL A 451 10.97 20.70 2.66
CA VAL A 451 11.44 22.08 2.70
C VAL A 451 10.97 22.78 1.43
N LEU A 452 10.25 23.88 1.62
CA LEU A 452 9.85 24.80 0.56
C LEU A 452 10.49 26.17 0.84
N GLU A 453 10.95 26.86 -0.19
CA GLU A 453 11.63 28.14 0.01
C GLU A 453 11.20 29.20 -1.01
N ASN A 454 11.26 30.45 -0.58
CA ASN A 454 11.26 31.61 -1.45
C ASN A 454 12.45 32.51 -1.09
N GLU A 455 12.55 33.70 -1.67
CA GLU A 455 13.72 34.58 -1.49
C GLU A 455 14.01 34.95 -0.02
N GLU A 456 12.97 35.06 0.81
CA GLU A 456 13.04 35.58 2.18
C GLU A 456 12.79 34.52 3.26
N LEU A 457 11.97 33.51 2.95
CA LEU A 457 11.40 32.59 3.91
C LEU A 457 11.63 31.13 3.48
N GLN A 458 11.83 30.29 4.48
CA GLN A 458 11.89 28.84 4.33
C GLN A 458 10.79 28.21 5.20
N LEU A 459 10.01 27.31 4.61
CA LEU A 459 8.95 26.56 5.27
C LEU A 459 9.35 25.10 5.37
N HIS A 460 9.24 24.52 6.56
CA HIS A 460 9.42 23.09 6.78
C HIS A 460 8.05 22.48 7.06
N VAL A 461 7.58 21.61 6.18
CA VAL A 461 6.26 20.95 6.26
C VAL A 461 6.45 19.51 6.73
N ALA A 462 6.30 19.29 8.03
CA ALA A 462 6.51 18.00 8.67
C ALA A 462 5.21 17.20 8.77
N PHE A 463 5.24 15.93 8.34
CA PHE A 463 4.15 14.97 8.46
C PHE A 463 4.33 14.11 9.71
N ASN A 464 3.32 14.07 10.58
CA ASN A 464 3.27 13.16 11.71
C ASN A 464 4.53 13.19 12.60
N ASP A 465 5.13 14.38 12.76
CA ASP A 465 6.37 14.53 13.51
C ASP A 465 6.14 14.49 15.03
N LEU A 466 6.93 13.69 15.74
CA LEU A 466 6.79 13.50 17.17
C LEU A 466 7.48 14.63 17.94
N ILE A 467 6.70 15.37 18.70
CA ILE A 467 7.17 16.44 19.57
C ILE A 467 7.61 15.84 20.90
N GLU A 468 8.86 16.14 21.25
CA GLU A 468 9.52 15.60 22.43
C GLU A 468 9.00 16.23 23.72
N ILE A 469 9.17 15.52 24.83
CA ILE A 469 8.69 16.01 26.13
C ILE A 469 9.64 16.98 26.81
N HIS A 470 10.91 17.00 26.38
CA HIS A 470 11.98 17.68 27.09
C HIS A 470 12.88 18.46 26.12
N PRO A 471 13.23 19.71 26.45
CA PRO A 471 14.03 20.56 25.58
C PRO A 471 15.42 19.99 25.27
N LEU A 472 16.05 19.28 26.21
CA LEU A 472 17.33 18.61 25.95
C LEU A 472 17.24 17.53 24.87
N ILE A 473 16.14 16.76 24.86
CA ILE A 473 15.94 15.72 23.85
C ILE A 473 15.69 16.39 22.50
N ALA A 474 14.85 17.44 22.47
CA ALA A 474 14.58 18.22 21.27
C ALA A 474 15.84 18.83 20.64
N LEU A 475 16.73 19.41 21.47
CA LEU A 475 18.02 19.93 21.02
C LEU A 475 18.96 18.83 20.50
N SER A 476 19.05 17.70 21.22
CA SER A 476 19.90 16.58 20.79
C SER A 476 19.48 15.98 19.44
N LYS A 477 18.19 16.11 19.11
CA LYS A 477 17.59 15.63 17.85
C LYS A 477 17.56 16.68 16.75
N GLN A 478 17.95 17.92 17.05
CA GLN A 478 17.74 19.08 16.17
C GLN A 478 16.26 19.27 15.76
N SER A 479 15.31 18.76 16.55
CA SER A 479 13.88 18.98 16.30
C SER A 479 13.40 20.30 16.90
N HIS A 480 14.08 20.80 17.94
CA HIS A 480 13.81 22.08 18.62
C HIS A 480 12.42 22.24 19.28
N PHE A 481 11.43 21.42 18.94
CA PHE A 481 10.09 21.48 19.52
C PHE A 481 9.94 20.55 20.73
N TYR A 482 9.28 21.06 21.78
CA TYR A 482 8.96 20.26 22.95
C TYR A 482 7.62 20.63 23.59
N ASN A 483 7.02 19.69 24.32
CA ASN A 483 5.84 19.89 25.15
C ASN A 483 6.04 19.28 26.55
N GLY A 484 5.92 20.10 27.59
CA GLY A 484 6.26 19.68 28.96
C GLY A 484 5.36 18.58 29.53
N GLU A 485 4.13 18.44 29.05
CA GLU A 485 3.14 17.53 29.64
C GLU A 485 3.22 16.12 29.07
N ASP A 486 3.15 15.99 27.75
CA ASP A 486 3.08 14.72 27.02
C ASP A 486 3.64 14.85 25.60
N THR A 487 4.07 13.72 25.03
CA THR A 487 4.48 13.67 23.62
C THR A 487 3.28 14.00 22.73
N LYS A 488 3.48 14.88 21.76
CA LYS A 488 2.47 15.22 20.76
C LYS A 488 2.90 14.76 19.40
N LYS A 489 1.93 14.49 18.54
CA LYS A 489 2.18 14.09 17.17
C LYS A 489 1.12 14.76 16.29
N PRO A 490 1.28 16.06 15.96
CA PRO A 490 0.41 16.72 15.01
C PRO A 490 0.47 16.00 13.67
N ASP A 491 -0.67 15.87 12.98
CA ASP A 491 -0.72 15.22 11.67
C ASP A 491 0.15 15.98 10.67
N ILE A 492 0.11 17.32 10.71
CA ILE A 492 0.94 18.20 9.88
C ILE A 492 1.39 19.41 10.71
N ARG A 493 2.67 19.75 10.62
CA ARG A 493 3.25 20.97 11.20
C ARG A 493 3.97 21.76 10.11
N ILE A 494 3.71 23.06 10.03
CA ILE A 494 4.38 23.97 9.09
C ILE A 494 5.21 24.95 9.92
N ASP A 495 6.53 24.84 9.84
CA ASP A 495 7.47 25.68 10.57
C ASP A 495 8.02 26.76 9.64
N CYS A 496 7.93 28.04 10.02
CA CYS A 496 8.44 29.15 9.22
C CYS A 496 9.75 29.70 9.78
N TYR A 497 10.73 29.85 8.88
CA TYR A 497 12.01 30.46 9.16
C TYR A 497 12.25 31.64 8.24
N LYS A 498 12.80 32.72 8.79
CA LYS A 498 13.18 33.93 8.05
C LYS A 498 14.69 33.92 7.80
N ARG A 499 15.10 34.27 6.59
CA ARG A 499 16.52 34.34 6.23
C ARG A 499 17.19 35.46 7.04
N GLY A 500 18.12 35.07 7.91
CA GLY A 500 19.02 35.99 8.61
C GLY A 500 20.35 36.18 7.87
N GLU A 501 21.30 36.89 8.50
CA GLU A 501 22.63 37.15 7.91
C GLU A 501 23.47 35.87 7.75
N THR A 502 23.39 34.94 8.71
CA THR A 502 24.22 33.73 8.76
C THR A 502 23.42 32.44 8.76
N ALA A 503 22.16 32.48 9.21
CA ALA A 503 21.29 31.31 9.30
C ALA A 503 19.82 31.72 9.22
N TYR A 504 18.96 30.73 8.96
CA TYR A 504 17.52 30.86 9.05
C TYR A 504 17.06 30.93 10.51
N ILE A 505 16.26 31.93 10.85
CA ILE A 505 15.77 32.17 12.21
C ILE A 505 14.31 31.78 12.30
N TYR A 506 13.98 30.87 13.22
CA TYR A 506 12.61 30.43 13.47
C TYR A 506 11.70 31.60 13.87
N GLN A 507 10.49 31.62 13.32
CA GLN A 507 9.49 32.68 13.58
C GLN A 507 8.27 32.13 14.33
N SER A 508 7.56 31.19 13.72
CA SER A 508 6.37 30.56 14.28
C SER A 508 5.99 29.33 13.45
N SER A 509 5.01 28.56 13.94
CA SER A 509 4.47 27.40 13.24
C SER A 509 2.95 27.41 13.15
N ILE A 510 2.41 26.76 12.13
CA ILE A 510 0.99 26.38 12.05
C ILE A 510 0.89 24.88 12.26
N ILE A 511 -0.13 24.44 13.02
CA ILE A 511 -0.46 23.02 13.16
C ILE A 511 -1.75 22.73 12.42
N ILE A 512 -1.74 21.66 11.63
CA ILE A 512 -2.92 21.16 10.93
C ILE A 512 -3.22 19.73 11.41
N GLU A 513 -4.40 19.57 11.99
CA GLU A 513 -4.95 18.30 12.47
C GLU A 513 -5.99 17.78 11.47
N VAL A 514 -5.82 16.57 10.97
CA VAL A 514 -6.69 15.94 9.98
C VAL A 514 -7.66 14.99 10.69
N LYS A 515 -8.97 15.20 10.52
CA LYS A 515 -9.99 14.33 11.12
C LYS A 515 -10.93 13.76 10.08
N TYR A 516 -10.84 12.45 9.83
CA TYR A 516 -11.84 11.70 9.07
C TYR A 516 -13.06 11.36 9.95
N SER A 517 -13.87 12.37 10.26
CA SER A 517 -15.07 12.21 11.10
C SER A 517 -16.13 13.27 10.78
N PRO A 518 -17.41 13.01 11.09
CA PRO A 518 -18.45 14.01 10.93
C PRO A 518 -18.28 15.15 11.95
N MET A 519 -18.76 16.34 11.60
CA MET A 519 -18.51 17.57 12.37
C MET A 519 -18.91 17.46 13.84
N TYR A 520 -20.04 16.81 14.16
CA TYR A 520 -20.50 16.68 15.55
C TYR A 520 -19.57 15.85 16.46
N ASN A 521 -18.69 15.01 15.89
CA ASN A 521 -17.65 14.30 16.62
C ASN A 521 -16.35 15.12 16.77
N ILE A 522 -16.17 16.10 15.90
CA ILE A 522 -15.00 16.97 15.85
C ILE A 522 -15.21 18.21 16.70
N PHE A 523 -16.39 18.83 16.64
CA PHE A 523 -16.70 20.07 17.35
C PHE A 523 -18.16 20.11 17.78
N GLN A 524 -18.39 20.58 19.00
CA GLN A 524 -19.72 20.89 19.53
C GLN A 524 -19.66 22.24 20.26
N PRO A 525 -20.70 23.08 20.14
CA PRO A 525 -20.72 24.37 20.82
C PRO A 525 -20.91 24.25 22.35
N VAL A 526 -21.43 23.12 22.83
CA VAL A 526 -21.84 22.93 24.24
C VAL A 526 -20.71 22.34 25.11
N GLY A 527 -19.66 21.78 24.50
CA GLY A 527 -18.57 21.17 25.25
C GLY A 527 -17.41 20.71 24.37
N ASN A 528 -16.32 20.28 25.01
CA ASN A 528 -15.12 19.84 24.31
C ASN A 528 -15.25 18.38 23.85
N THR A 529 -15.05 18.16 22.56
CA THR A 529 -14.79 16.84 21.98
C THR A 529 -13.32 16.45 22.19
N LYS A 530 -12.98 15.18 21.98
CA LYS A 530 -11.58 14.72 21.97
C LYS A 530 -10.70 15.50 20.99
N ALA A 531 -11.24 15.88 19.83
CA ALA A 531 -10.51 16.67 18.84
C ALA A 531 -10.25 18.09 19.34
N THR A 532 -11.25 18.76 19.95
CA THR A 532 -11.04 20.10 20.54
C THR A 532 -10.03 20.09 21.69
N GLU A 533 -10.04 19.06 22.55
CA GLU A 533 -9.04 18.89 23.60
C GLU A 533 -7.64 18.71 23.03
N GLN A 534 -7.52 17.93 21.95
CA GLN A 534 -6.24 17.74 21.25
C GLN A 534 -5.73 19.06 20.66
N MET A 535 -6.59 19.84 20.02
CA MET A 535 -6.25 21.17 19.49
C MET A 535 -5.80 22.14 20.59
N TYR A 536 -6.51 22.20 21.73
CA TYR A 536 -6.10 23.02 22.87
C TYR A 536 -4.69 22.66 23.36
N LYS A 537 -4.34 21.38 23.36
CA LYS A 537 -3.02 20.92 23.78
C LYS A 537 -1.91 21.24 22.78
N TYR A 538 -2.22 21.56 21.52
CA TYR A 538 -1.19 21.98 20.57
C TYR A 538 -0.66 23.39 20.85
N TRP A 539 -1.49 24.26 21.42
CA TRP A 539 -1.07 25.60 21.84
C TRP A 539 0.00 25.59 22.94
N SER A 540 0.22 24.46 23.64
CA SER A 540 1.28 24.33 24.66
C SER A 540 2.65 23.95 24.10
N ILE A 541 2.76 23.70 22.79
CA ILE A 541 4.03 23.40 22.12
C ILE A 541 4.96 24.61 22.16
N LYS A 542 6.22 24.36 22.50
CA LYS A 542 7.27 25.37 22.66
C LYS A 542 8.45 25.03 21.76
N TYR A 543 9.21 26.05 21.41
CA TYR A 543 10.44 25.92 20.62
C TYR A 543 11.65 26.32 21.47
N VAL A 544 12.75 25.59 21.32
CA VAL A 544 14.02 25.85 22.02
C VAL A 544 15.19 25.86 21.03
N GLU A 545 16.05 26.85 21.19
CA GLU A 545 17.30 26.97 20.45
C GLU A 545 18.46 27.24 21.39
N GLU A 546 19.67 26.93 20.95
CA GLU A 546 20.90 27.20 21.69
C GLU A 546 21.73 28.23 20.92
N GLN A 547 21.92 29.41 21.53
CA GLN A 547 22.73 30.49 20.98
C GLN A 547 23.81 30.86 21.99
N ASN A 548 25.09 30.80 21.57
CA ASN A 548 26.25 31.11 22.41
C ASN A 548 26.26 30.37 23.78
N GLY A 549 25.87 29.09 23.79
CA GLY A 549 25.80 28.26 25.00
C GLY A 549 24.65 28.59 25.96
N LYS A 550 23.73 29.49 25.56
CA LYS A 550 22.50 29.81 26.30
C LYS A 550 21.28 29.27 25.54
N ARG A 551 20.33 28.70 26.29
CA ARG A 551 19.07 28.19 25.75
C ARG A 551 18.03 29.30 25.71
N LEU A 552 17.51 29.61 24.52
CA LEU A 552 16.41 30.54 24.31
C LEU A 552 15.11 29.74 24.17
N PHE A 553 14.08 30.15 24.91
CA PHE A 553 12.80 29.46 24.97
C PHE A 553 11.69 30.31 24.38
N HIS A 554 11.15 29.87 23.25
CA HIS A 554 10.01 30.46 22.59
C HIS A 554 8.73 29.81 23.13
N ARG A 555 8.09 30.50 24.08
CA ARG A 555 6.92 29.97 24.81
C ARG A 555 5.61 29.98 24.00
N ARG A 556 5.55 30.79 22.94
CA ARG A 556 4.43 30.89 21.99
C ARG A 556 4.94 30.56 20.60
N ALA A 557 5.12 29.28 20.33
CA ALA A 557 5.66 28.81 19.05
C ALA A 557 4.57 28.75 17.97
N ILE A 558 3.33 28.47 18.35
CA ILE A 558 2.23 28.21 17.43
C ILE A 558 1.45 29.50 17.13
N TYR A 559 1.31 29.82 15.84
CA TYR A 559 0.51 30.93 15.34
C TYR A 559 -0.97 30.57 15.25
N GLU A 560 -1.29 29.40 14.69
CA GLU A 560 -2.66 28.93 14.51
C GLU A 560 -2.75 27.40 14.54
N VAL A 561 -3.88 26.88 15.01
CA VAL A 561 -4.21 25.46 14.97
C VAL A 561 -5.44 25.26 14.11
N ILE A 562 -5.32 24.48 13.03
CA ILE A 562 -6.38 24.26 12.04
C ILE A 562 -6.76 22.79 12.06
N CYS A 563 -8.04 22.46 12.24
CA CYS A 563 -8.54 21.12 12.02
C CYS A 563 -9.21 21.02 10.65
N VAL A 564 -8.65 20.19 9.77
CA VAL A 564 -9.23 19.90 8.46
C VAL A 564 -10.02 18.59 8.50
N TYR A 565 -11.18 18.57 7.86
CA TYR A 565 -12.07 17.41 7.89
C TYR A 565 -12.91 17.26 6.61
N PRO A 566 -13.42 16.05 6.32
CA PRO A 566 -14.39 15.81 5.26
C PRO A 566 -15.62 16.68 5.51
N GLY A 567 -15.90 17.59 4.59
CA GLY A 567 -17.02 18.51 4.74
C GLY A 567 -18.37 17.88 4.44
N SER A 568 -19.41 18.63 4.74
CA SER A 568 -20.76 18.33 4.26
C SER A 568 -21.43 19.62 3.85
N ASN A 569 -22.40 19.51 2.93
CA ASN A 569 -23.19 20.66 2.48
C ASN A 569 -24.03 21.31 3.60
N MET A 570 -24.09 20.68 4.78
CA MET A 570 -24.90 21.11 5.93
C MET A 570 -24.18 22.08 6.88
N HIS A 571 -22.85 22.17 6.81
CA HIS A 571 -22.06 22.97 7.75
C HIS A 571 -21.29 24.09 7.05
N ALA A 572 -21.00 25.16 7.79
CA ALA A 572 -20.15 26.25 7.31
C ALA A 572 -18.76 25.70 6.93
N LYS A 573 -18.20 26.23 5.84
CA LYS A 573 -16.89 25.80 5.33
C LYS A 573 -15.76 26.08 6.31
N LYS A 574 -15.88 27.16 7.08
CA LYS A 574 -14.94 27.60 8.11
C LYS A 574 -15.71 27.93 9.39
N ILE A 575 -15.25 27.42 10.53
CA ILE A 575 -15.77 27.72 11.86
C ILE A 575 -14.58 28.11 12.75
N GLU A 576 -14.64 29.27 13.37
CA GLU A 576 -13.62 29.74 14.32
C GLU A 576 -14.07 29.43 15.75
N ALA A 577 -13.15 28.93 16.58
CA ALA A 577 -13.39 28.61 17.97
C ALA A 577 -12.15 28.95 18.82
N GLY A 578 -12.31 28.98 20.15
CA GLY A 578 -11.20 29.29 21.06
C GLY A 578 -10.02 28.29 21.01
N CYS A 579 -10.22 27.09 20.45
CA CYS A 579 -9.16 26.10 20.26
C CYS A 579 -8.45 26.20 18.89
N GLY A 580 -8.95 27.02 17.96
CA GLY A 580 -8.45 27.14 16.60
C GLY A 580 -9.56 27.17 15.54
N ILE A 581 -9.21 26.81 14.31
CA ILE A 581 -10.10 26.90 13.14
C ILE A 581 -10.51 25.51 12.67
N PHE A 582 -11.79 25.26 12.46
CA PHE A 582 -12.29 24.07 11.78
C PHE A 582 -12.59 24.38 10.32
N LEU A 583 -11.99 23.62 9.40
CA LEU A 583 -12.09 23.88 7.97
C LEU A 583 -12.45 22.60 7.19
N GLN A 584 -13.42 22.69 6.30
CA GLN A 584 -13.73 21.60 5.38
C GLN A 584 -12.69 21.56 4.24
N LEU A 585 -12.08 20.39 4.02
CA LEU A 585 -11.09 20.18 2.96
C LEU A 585 -11.39 18.89 2.18
N TYR A 586 -11.91 19.01 0.96
CA TYR A 586 -12.24 17.85 0.12
C TYR A 586 -12.36 18.25 -1.36
N PRO A 587 -12.06 17.33 -2.30
CA PRO A 587 -12.27 17.57 -3.71
C PRO A 587 -13.74 17.37 -4.08
N TYR A 588 -14.22 18.10 -5.08
CA TYR A 588 -15.56 17.91 -5.63
C TYR A 588 -15.60 18.28 -7.12
N LYS A 589 -16.48 17.62 -7.88
CA LYS A 589 -16.77 18.00 -9.27
C LYS A 589 -17.90 19.02 -9.29
N THR A 590 -17.72 20.10 -10.05
CA THR A 590 -18.79 21.06 -10.32
C THR A 590 -19.84 20.46 -11.26
N LYS A 591 -21.00 21.11 -11.42
CA LYS A 591 -22.01 20.70 -12.42
C LYS A 591 -21.47 20.63 -13.86
N LYS A 592 -20.35 21.29 -14.16
CA LYS A 592 -19.68 21.28 -15.46
C LYS A 592 -18.60 20.18 -15.59
N GLY A 593 -18.39 19.38 -14.55
CA GLY A 593 -17.35 18.35 -14.50
C GLY A 593 -15.97 18.85 -14.08
N GLU A 594 -15.77 20.16 -13.90
CA GLU A 594 -14.49 20.72 -13.40
C GLU A 594 -14.24 20.29 -11.95
N GLU A 595 -13.04 19.81 -11.67
CA GLU A 595 -12.57 19.47 -10.32
C GLU A 595 -12.19 20.74 -9.54
N ARG A 596 -12.66 20.84 -8.30
CA ARG A 596 -12.36 21.96 -7.40
C ARG A 596 -12.10 21.46 -5.99
N LEU A 597 -11.42 22.30 -5.20
CA LEU A 597 -11.08 22.05 -3.81
C LEU A 597 -11.90 22.93 -2.87
N ALA A 598 -12.68 22.33 -1.97
CA ALA A 598 -13.34 23.04 -0.89
C ALA A 598 -12.32 23.45 0.19
N GLY A 599 -12.45 24.64 0.77
CA GLY A 599 -11.55 25.16 1.82
C GLY A 599 -10.25 25.80 1.30
N LYS A 600 -9.93 25.66 0.00
CA LYS A 600 -8.69 26.19 -0.60
C LYS A 600 -8.51 27.69 -0.36
N LYS A 601 -9.56 28.48 -0.66
CA LYS A 601 -9.51 29.94 -0.54
C LYS A 601 -9.27 30.37 0.92
N GLU A 602 -9.91 29.70 1.85
CA GLU A 602 -9.78 29.96 3.27
C GLU A 602 -8.37 29.62 3.79
N LEU A 603 -7.78 28.50 3.35
CA LEU A 603 -6.37 28.17 3.66
C LEU A 603 -5.39 29.20 3.11
N VAL A 604 -5.56 29.58 1.83
CA VAL A 604 -4.70 30.60 1.18
C VAL A 604 -4.73 31.90 1.99
N ASN A 605 -5.91 32.36 2.41
CA ASN A 605 -6.05 33.57 3.20
C ASN A 605 -5.35 33.47 4.57
N ILE A 606 -5.45 32.32 5.24
CA ILE A 606 -4.79 32.09 6.54
C ILE A 606 -3.27 32.12 6.37
N PHE A 607 -2.73 31.39 5.39
CA PHE A 607 -1.29 31.35 5.13
C PHE A 607 -0.75 32.71 4.70
N GLN A 608 -1.43 33.42 3.80
CA GLN A 608 -1.01 34.77 3.40
C GLN A 608 -1.05 35.76 4.58
N GLY A 609 -2.06 35.68 5.44
CA GLY A 609 -2.15 36.51 6.65
C GLY A 609 -1.01 36.24 7.63
N TRP A 610 -0.70 34.96 7.85
CA TRP A 610 0.41 34.51 8.69
C TRP A 610 1.76 35.01 8.16
N LEU A 611 2.05 34.77 6.88
CA LEU A 611 3.32 35.13 6.24
C LEU A 611 3.50 36.65 6.14
N ALA A 612 2.43 37.40 5.87
CA ALA A 612 2.47 38.87 5.88
C ALA A 612 2.80 39.43 7.26
N GLY A 613 2.37 38.76 8.33
CA GLY A 613 2.71 39.11 9.71
C GLY A 613 4.19 38.92 10.06
N ILE A 614 4.87 37.98 9.39
CA ILE A 614 6.30 37.68 9.58
C ILE A 614 7.21 38.61 8.75
N ARG A 615 6.70 39.10 7.62
CA ARG A 615 7.42 40.04 6.74
C ARG A 615 7.47 41.45 7.31
N LYS A 616 6.41 41.87 8.00
CA LYS A 616 6.39 43.10 8.81
C LYS A 616 7.36 42.99 9.98
#